data_AF-A0AA36F0B0-F1
#
_entry.id   AF-A0AA36F0B0-F1
#
_cell.length_a   1.000
_cell.length_b   1.000
_cell.length_c   1.000
_cell.angle_alpha   90.00
_cell.angle_beta   90.00
_cell.angle_gamma   90.00
#
_symmetry.space_group_name_H-M   'P 1'
#
loop_
_entity.id
_entity.type
_entity.pdbx_description
1 polymer ?
#
loop_
_entity_poly.entity_id
_entity_poly.type
_entity_poly.pdbx_seq_one_letter_code
_entity_poly.pdbx_strand_id
1 'polypeptide(L)'
;MNRNQRKDTVRHYSPCGSNADEASRRLSEVFHIHAVQCRNIKSLVNKFERTGSVNDAPRSGRPATAASDEKGEQLEDNLINSPQKSFVVNTVASLSHS
;
A
#
# COMPACT_ATOMS: atom_id res chain seq x y z
N MET A 1 -4.16 -1.64 -10.72
CA MET A 1 -3.74 -3.05 -10.85
C MET A 1 -3.32 -3.61 -9.50
N ASN A 2 -4.05 -4.61 -8.99
CA ASN A 2 -3.79 -5.25 -7.70
C ASN A 2 -2.65 -6.31 -7.80
N ARG A 3 -2.27 -6.91 -6.67
CA ARG A 3 -1.17 -7.89 -6.61
C ARG A 3 -1.42 -9.15 -7.45
N ASN A 4 -2.66 -9.64 -7.48
CA ASN A 4 -3.03 -10.84 -8.22
C ASN A 4 -2.95 -10.59 -9.73
N GLN A 5 -3.50 -9.45 -10.19
CA GLN A 5 -3.40 -9.01 -11.58
C GLN A 5 -1.95 -8.87 -12.05
N ARG A 6 -1.02 -8.46 -11.17
CA ARG A 6 0.42 -8.41 -11.49
C ARG A 6 1.06 -9.78 -11.66
N LYS A 7 0.72 -10.73 -10.79
CA LYS A 7 1.21 -12.12 -10.93
C LYS A 7 0.74 -12.70 -12.26
N ASP A 8 -0.52 -12.51 -12.58
CA ASP A 8 -1.09 -13.05 -13.82
C ASP A 8 -0.56 -12.31 -15.06
N THR A 9 -0.28 -11.01 -14.95
CA THR A 9 0.43 -10.26 -16.00
C THR A 9 1.77 -10.90 -16.35
N VAL A 10 2.61 -11.21 -15.35
CA VAL A 10 3.90 -11.86 -15.58
C VAL A 10 3.73 -13.26 -16.18
N ARG A 11 2.75 -14.04 -15.69
CA ARG A 11 2.44 -15.37 -16.22
C ARG A 11 2.01 -15.36 -17.69
N HIS A 12 1.15 -14.40 -18.06
CA HIS A 12 0.61 -14.30 -19.41
C HIS A 12 1.53 -13.58 -20.39
N TYR A 13 2.52 -12.81 -19.91
CA TYR A 13 3.46 -12.11 -20.77
C TYR A 13 4.40 -13.06 -21.54
N SER A 14 4.92 -14.10 -20.86
CA SER A 14 5.81 -15.10 -21.47
C SER A 14 5.22 -15.80 -22.72
N PRO A 15 3.99 -16.34 -22.68
CA PRO A 15 3.36 -16.96 -23.86
C PRO A 15 2.94 -15.96 -24.94
N CYS A 16 2.95 -14.65 -24.69
CA CYS A 16 2.67 -13.62 -25.70
C CYS A 16 3.91 -13.25 -26.53
N GLY A 17 5.04 -13.97 -26.40
CA GLY A 17 6.24 -13.73 -27.21
C GLY A 17 6.83 -12.33 -27.01
N SER A 18 6.71 -11.77 -25.79
CA SER A 18 7.10 -10.39 -25.47
C SER A 18 6.29 -9.28 -26.17
N ASN A 19 5.11 -9.61 -26.71
CA ASN A 19 4.18 -8.61 -27.23
C ASN A 19 3.34 -7.99 -26.09
N ALA A 20 3.73 -6.79 -25.67
CA ALA A 20 3.06 -6.07 -24.60
C ALA A 20 1.64 -5.60 -24.96
N ASP A 21 1.34 -5.37 -26.25
CA ASP A 21 0.00 -4.98 -26.70
C ASP A 21 -0.98 -6.13 -26.60
N GLU A 22 -0.55 -7.33 -27.05
CA GLU A 22 -1.34 -8.56 -26.91
C GLU A 22 -1.56 -8.91 -25.42
N ALA A 23 -0.50 -8.79 -24.61
CA ALA A 23 -0.62 -9.00 -23.17
C ALA A 23 -1.60 -8.00 -22.52
N SER A 24 -1.57 -6.72 -22.93
CA SER A 24 -2.51 -5.70 -22.45
C SER A 24 -3.95 -6.03 -22.79
N ARG A 25 -4.20 -6.43 -24.04
CA ARG A 25 -5.53 -6.80 -24.52
C ARG A 25 -6.08 -8.00 -23.75
N ARG A 26 -5.29 -9.08 -23.63
CA ARG A 26 -5.68 -10.28 -22.87
C ARG A 26 -5.95 -9.97 -21.40
N LEU A 27 -5.16 -9.09 -20.77
CA LEU A 27 -5.41 -8.67 -19.39
C LEU A 27 -6.73 -7.92 -19.24
N SER A 28 -7.07 -7.08 -20.21
CA SER A 28 -8.35 -6.38 -20.22
C SER A 28 -9.52 -7.36 -20.35
N GLU A 29 -9.40 -8.35 -21.22
CA GLU A 29 -10.40 -9.41 -21.43
C GLU A 29 -10.58 -10.31 -20.20
N VAL A 30 -9.48 -10.78 -19.57
CA VAL A 30 -9.52 -11.71 -18.43
C VAL A 30 -10.00 -11.04 -17.15
N PHE A 31 -9.56 -9.81 -16.88
CA PHE A 31 -9.83 -9.13 -15.61
C PHE A 31 -10.97 -8.12 -15.70
N HIS A 32 -11.57 -7.92 -16.89
CA HIS A 32 -12.58 -6.89 -17.15
C HIS A 32 -12.15 -5.51 -16.66
N ILE A 33 -10.86 -5.19 -16.81
CA ILE A 33 -10.28 -3.89 -16.45
C ILE A 33 -9.96 -3.09 -17.70
N HIS A 34 -9.87 -1.77 -17.55
CA HIS A 34 -9.27 -0.93 -18.59
C HIS A 34 -7.88 -1.45 -18.97
N ALA A 35 -7.63 -1.49 -20.27
CA ALA A 35 -6.37 -1.94 -20.83
C ALA A 35 -5.18 -1.24 -20.17
N VAL A 36 -4.24 -2.04 -19.71
CA VAL A 36 -3.05 -1.55 -19.00
C VAL A 36 -2.06 -1.04 -20.04
N GLN A 37 -1.49 0.14 -19.83
CA GLN A 37 -0.48 0.67 -20.76
C GLN A 37 0.70 -0.30 -20.91
N CYS A 38 1.14 -0.52 -22.16
CA CYS A 38 2.21 -1.47 -22.50
C CYS A 38 3.53 -1.16 -21.76
N ARG A 39 3.81 0.11 -21.50
CA ARG A 39 4.97 0.55 -20.70
C ARG A 39 4.94 0.01 -19.27
N ASN A 40 3.76 -0.05 -18.66
CA ASN A 40 3.59 -0.56 -17.29
C ASN A 40 3.78 -2.08 -17.24
N ILE A 41 3.29 -2.79 -18.26
CA ILE A 41 3.50 -4.24 -18.40
C ILE A 41 4.99 -4.55 -18.53
N LYS A 42 5.69 -3.88 -19.47
CA LYS A 42 7.15 -4.03 -19.65
C LYS A 42 7.92 -3.70 -18.37
N SER A 43 7.57 -2.61 -17.70
CA SER A 43 8.22 -2.22 -16.44
C SER A 43 8.05 -3.27 -15.35
N LEU A 44 6.85 -3.85 -15.22
CA LEU A 44 6.58 -4.91 -14.26
C LEU A 44 7.34 -6.20 -14.57
N VAL A 45 7.38 -6.61 -15.83
CA VAL A 45 8.11 -7.82 -16.26
C VAL A 45 9.61 -7.63 -16.05
N ASN A 46 10.19 -6.53 -16.51
CA ASN A 46 11.61 -6.23 -16.30
C ASN A 46 11.96 -6.18 -14.81
N LYS A 47 11.08 -5.62 -13.97
CA LYS A 47 11.25 -5.64 -12.52
C LYS A 47 11.25 -7.07 -11.99
N PHE A 48 10.30 -7.90 -12.43
CA PHE A 48 10.21 -9.29 -12.02
C PHE A 48 11.44 -10.08 -12.45
N GLU A 49 11.92 -9.93 -13.69
CA GLU A 49 13.15 -10.59 -14.16
C GLU A 49 14.38 -10.19 -13.33
N ARG A 50 14.46 -8.92 -12.92
CA ARG A 50 15.59 -8.42 -12.11
C ARG A 50 15.52 -8.83 -10.63
N THR A 51 14.32 -8.93 -10.05
CA THR A 51 14.14 -9.00 -8.58
C THR A 51 13.35 -10.22 -8.09
N GLY A 52 12.73 -10.99 -8.99
CA GLY A 52 11.78 -12.05 -8.67
C GLY A 52 10.46 -11.57 -8.05
N SER A 53 10.23 -10.25 -7.96
CA SER A 53 9.12 -9.67 -7.20
C SER A 53 8.16 -8.86 -8.06
N VAL A 54 6.86 -9.09 -7.85
CA VAL A 54 5.75 -8.30 -8.42
C VAL A 54 5.15 -7.30 -7.44
N ASN A 55 5.69 -7.22 -6.22
CA ASN A 55 5.19 -6.30 -5.20
C ASN A 55 5.51 -4.86 -5.61
N ASP A 56 4.73 -3.87 -5.15
CA ASP A 56 5.08 -2.46 -5.37
C ASP A 56 6.38 -2.13 -4.64
N ALA A 57 7.07 -1.09 -5.12
CA ALA A 57 8.08 -0.46 -4.27
C ALA A 57 7.39 0.11 -3.02
N PRO A 58 8.04 0.06 -1.85
CA PRO A 58 7.54 0.79 -0.69
C PRO A 58 7.34 2.25 -1.11
N ARG A 59 6.16 2.80 -0.81
CA ARG A 59 5.91 4.22 -1.06
C ARG A 59 6.87 4.99 -0.18
N SER A 60 7.77 5.75 -0.80
CA SER A 60 8.66 6.65 -0.08
C SER A 60 7.82 7.77 0.53
N GLY A 61 7.39 7.58 1.77
CA GLY A 61 7.01 8.70 2.62
C GLY A 61 8.27 9.39 3.12
N ARG A 62 8.20 10.70 3.39
CA ARG A 62 9.19 11.33 4.26
C ARG A 62 9.16 10.55 5.58
N PRO A 63 10.27 9.98 6.06
CA PRO A 63 10.28 9.34 7.37
C PRO A 63 9.74 10.36 8.39
N ALA A 64 8.79 9.94 9.21
CA ALA A 64 8.25 10.79 10.26
C ALA A 64 9.37 11.02 11.29
N THR A 65 10.15 12.09 11.12
CA THR A 65 11.20 12.50 12.06
C THR A 65 10.66 12.87 13.45
N ALA A 66 9.33 12.87 13.64
CA ALA A 66 8.68 13.16 14.90
C ALA A 66 8.68 11.98 15.90
N ALA A 67 9.03 10.77 15.45
CA ALA A 67 9.16 9.58 16.27
C ALA A 67 10.61 9.09 16.27
N SER A 68 11.56 9.96 16.66
CA SER A 68 12.82 9.44 17.16
C SER A 68 12.56 8.83 18.54
N ASP A 69 13.25 7.74 18.87
CA ASP A 69 13.03 7.01 20.13
C ASP A 69 13.16 7.95 21.34
N GLU A 70 14.02 8.97 21.28
CA GLU A 70 14.18 9.94 22.37
C GLU A 70 12.93 10.81 22.60
N LYS A 71 12.14 11.07 21.55
CA LYS A 71 10.87 11.81 21.66
C LYS A 71 9.72 10.90 22.07
N GLY A 72 9.79 9.62 21.72
CA GLY A 72 8.88 8.58 22.22
C GLY A 72 9.01 8.41 23.73
N GLU A 73 10.23 8.24 24.23
CA GLU A 73 10.51 8.11 25.67
C GLU A 73 10.08 9.38 26.44
N GLN A 74 10.40 10.57 25.94
CA GLN A 74 9.93 11.82 26.55
C GLN A 74 8.41 11.93 26.57
N LEU A 75 7.71 11.41 25.55
CA LEU A 75 6.25 11.40 25.52
C LEU A 75 5.70 10.42 26.56
N GLU A 76 6.24 9.21 26.65
CA GLU A 76 5.86 8.20 27.64
C GLU A 76 6.08 8.69 29.08
N ASP A 77 7.24 9.28 29.36
CA ASP A 77 7.55 9.89 30.66
C ASP A 77 6.59 11.04 31.00
N ASN A 78 6.21 11.86 30.01
CA ASN A 78 5.24 12.94 30.23
C ASN A 78 3.81 12.43 30.44
N LEU A 79 3.43 11.31 29.81
CA LEU A 79 2.13 10.66 30.02
C LEU A 79 2.03 10.04 31.43
N ILE A 80 3.11 9.44 31.92
CA ILE A 80 3.18 8.84 33.27
C ILE A 80 3.17 9.93 34.35
N ASN A 81 3.90 11.03 34.14
CA ASN A 81 4.10 12.09 35.14
C ASN A 81 3.08 13.24 35.08
N SER A 82 2.18 13.27 34.10
CA SER A 82 1.16 14.32 33.98
C SER A 82 -0.14 13.80 33.31
N PRO A 83 -0.96 13.04 34.05
CA PRO A 83 -2.23 12.48 33.53
C PRO A 83 -3.28 13.56 33.18
N GLN A 84 -3.06 14.82 33.57
CA GLN A 84 -4.01 15.91 33.33
C GLN A 84 -3.93 16.57 31.94
N LYS A 85 -2.97 16.19 31.08
CA LYS A 85 -2.85 16.74 29.72
C LYS A 85 -3.58 15.93 28.64
N SER A 86 -4.16 14.77 28.97
CA SER A 86 -5.09 14.08 28.08
C SER A 86 -6.51 14.58 28.31
N PHE A 87 -7.03 15.33 27.35
CA PHE A 87 -8.43 15.73 27.27
C PHE A 87 -9.32 14.47 27.36
N VAL A 88 -9.99 14.28 28.50
CA VAL A 88 -11.01 13.25 28.66
C VAL A 88 -12.25 13.74 27.89
N VAL A 89 -12.52 13.11 26.75
CA VAL A 89 -13.86 13.17 26.14
C VAL A 89 -14.82 12.47 27.10
N ASN A 90 -15.47 13.23 27.97
CA ASN A 90 -16.58 12.75 28.78
C ASN A 90 -17.76 12.48 27.85
N THR A 91 -17.98 11.22 27.47
CA THR A 91 -19.28 10.76 26.95
C THR A 91 -19.98 9.99 28.05
N VAL A 92 -20.77 10.69 28.87
CA VAL A 92 -21.92 10.11 29.57
C VAL A 92 -23.08 11.10 29.48
N ALA A 93 -23.74 11.10 28.33
CA ALA A 93 -25.07 11.66 28.19
C ALA A 93 -26.08 10.60 28.66
N SER A 94 -26.98 11.03 29.56
CA SER A 94 -28.34 10.50 29.73
C SER A 94 -28.47 9.13 30.43
N LEU A 95 -29.42 8.86 31.33
CA LEU A 95 -30.57 9.57 31.88
C LEU A 95 -31.10 8.66 33.03
N SER A 96 -31.27 9.17 34.24
CA SER A 96 -32.08 8.49 35.26
C SER A 96 -32.87 9.52 36.05
N HIS A 97 -34.03 9.88 35.48
CA HIS A 97 -35.17 10.35 36.24
C HIS A 97 -36.17 9.20 36.31
N SER A 98 -36.47 8.75 37.53
CA SER A 98 -37.83 8.63 38.09
C SER A 98 -37.74 8.08 39.50
#